data_AF-X1K005-F1
#
_entry.id   AF-X1K005-F1
#
_cell.length_a   1.000
_cell.length_b   1.000
_cell.length_c   1.000
_cell.angle_alpha   90.00
_cell.angle_beta   90.00
_cell.angle_gamma   90.00
#
_symmetry.space_group_name_H-M   'P 1'
#
loop_
_entity.id
_entity.type
_entity.pdbx_description
1 polymer ?
#
loop_
_entity_poly.entity_id
_entity_poly.type
_entity_poly.pdbx_seq_one_letter_code
_entity_poly.pdbx_strand_id
1 'polypeptide(L)'
;MLAKETAGFSGADLANLVNEAAILAARRDKKTIDMQELEESIDRVIAGPERKSRRISPKEKEVTAYHETGHALVARMLPNTDPVHKISIVARGMA
;
A
#
# COMPACT_ATOMS: atom_id res chain seq x y z
N MET A 1 7.08 -9.18 5.54
CA MET A 1 8.52 -9.55 5.41
C MET A 1 9.19 -8.45 4.59
N LEU A 2 9.91 -7.51 5.21
CA LEU A 2 10.30 -6.26 4.55
C LEU A 2 11.04 -6.46 3.20
N ALA A 3 12.08 -7.29 3.18
CA ALA A 3 12.89 -7.50 1.97
C ALA A 3 12.15 -8.17 0.81
N LYS A 4 11.10 -8.97 1.08
CA LYS A 4 10.29 -9.57 0.01
C LYS A 4 9.34 -8.56 -0.62
N GLU A 5 8.82 -7.65 0.20
CA GLU A 5 7.88 -6.60 -0.23
C GLU A 5 8.58 -5.41 -0.90
N THR A 6 9.89 -5.26 -0.70
CA THR A 6 10.73 -4.24 -1.36
C THR A 6 11.62 -4.80 -2.47
N ALA A 7 11.31 -5.99 -2.98
CA ALA A 7 12.02 -6.55 -4.13
C ALA A 7 11.91 -5.59 -5.34
N GLY A 8 13.06 -5.23 -5.92
CA GLY A 8 13.13 -4.27 -7.03
C GLY A 8 13.29 -2.80 -6.63
N PHE A 9 13.30 -2.47 -5.33
CA PHE A 9 13.60 -1.12 -4.87
C PHE A 9 15.08 -0.77 -5.08
N SER A 10 15.34 0.46 -5.52
CA SER A 10 16.69 1.02 -5.51
C SER A 10 17.11 1.46 -4.10
N GLY A 11 18.40 1.78 -3.92
CA GLY A 11 18.88 2.34 -2.65
C GLY A 11 18.19 3.66 -2.28
N ALA A 12 17.79 4.46 -3.29
CA ALA A 12 17.04 5.69 -3.07
C ALA A 12 15.61 5.40 -2.58
N ASP A 13 14.95 4.37 -3.13
CA ASP A 13 13.60 3.98 -2.71
C ASP A 13 13.59 3.44 -1.29
N LEU A 14 14.60 2.66 -0.90
CA LEU A 14 14.77 2.18 0.47
C LEU A 14 15.02 3.33 1.45
N ALA A 15 15.86 4.30 1.08
CA ALA A 15 16.09 5.49 1.89
C ALA A 15 14.79 6.31 2.08
N ASN A 16 14.00 6.46 1.00
CA ASN A 16 12.72 7.15 1.04
C ASN A 16 11.70 6.41 1.93
N LEU A 17 11.61 5.08 1.82
CA LEU A 17 10.76 4.24 2.65
C LEU A 17 11.07 4.42 4.14
N VAL A 18 12.34 4.36 4.52
CA VAL A 18 12.77 4.51 5.92
C VAL A 18 12.43 5.90 6.44
N ASN A 19 12.61 6.93 5.61
CA ASN A 19 12.25 8.31 5.97
C ASN A 19 10.74 8.47 6.20
N GLU A 20 9.90 7.94 5.30
CA GLU A 20 8.44 7.95 5.48
C GLU A 20 8.00 7.18 6.74
N ALA A 21 8.67 6.07 7.07
CA ALA A 21 8.37 5.29 8.26
C ALA A 21 8.70 6.08 9.53
N ALA A 22 9.81 6.82 9.54
CA ALA A 22 10.18 7.71 10.63
C ALA A 22 9.16 8.84 10.81
N ILE A 23 8.71 9.46 9.71
CA ILE A 23 7.67 10.51 9.74
C ILE A 23 6.36 9.96 10.30
N LEU A 24 5.94 8.75 9.91
CA LEU A 24 4.74 8.10 10.44
C LEU A 24 4.85 7.79 11.93
N ALA A 25 6.00 7.26 12.38
CA ALA A 25 6.25 7.01 13.80
C ALA A 25 6.17 8.31 14.62
N ALA A 26 6.82 9.37 14.14
CA ALA A 26 6.82 10.68 14.79
C ALA A 26 5.41 11.29 14.85
N ARG A 27 4.61 11.18 13.79
CA ARG A 27 3.19 11.63 13.77
C ARG A 27 2.30 10.88 14.75
N ARG A 28 2.72 9.70 15.21
CA ARG A 28 2.02 8.86 16.20
C ARG A 28 2.65 8.98 17.60
N ASP A 29 3.53 9.96 17.81
CA ASP A 29 4.30 10.15 19.05
C ASP A 29 5.07 8.90 19.53
N LYS A 30 5.48 8.03 18.59
CA LYS A 30 6.31 6.86 18.88
C LYS A 30 7.79 7.25 18.95
N LYS A 31 8.52 6.59 19.86
CA LYS A 31 9.98 6.74 20.00
C LYS A 31 10.80 5.75 19.15
N THR A 32 10.15 4.70 18.65
CA THR A 32 10.74 3.66 17.81
C THR A 32 9.87 3.43 16.58
N ILE A 33 10.50 3.04 15.47
CA ILE A 33 9.81 2.66 14.25
C ILE A 33 9.54 1.16 14.33
N ASP A 34 8.27 0.77 14.31
CA ASP A 34 7.89 -0.64 14.29
C ASP A 34 7.63 -1.11 12.85
N MET A 35 7.47 -2.43 12.68
CA MET A 35 7.12 -3.01 11.38
C MET A 35 5.84 -2.42 10.77
N GLN A 36 4.90 -1.97 11.60
CA GLN A 36 3.66 -1.35 11.13
C GLN A 36 3.92 -0.06 10.33
N GLU A 37 4.86 0.79 10.77
CA GLU A 37 5.23 2.00 10.04
C GLU A 37 6.03 1.67 8.77
N LEU A 38 6.87 0.64 8.81
CA LEU A 38 7.62 0.19 7.63
C LEU A 38 6.68 -0.35 6.54
N GLU A 39 5.73 -1.21 6.90
CA GLU A 39 4.73 -1.76 5.98
C GLU A 39 3.85 -0.67 5.36
N GLU A 40 3.42 0.32 6.15
CA GLU A 40 2.64 1.44 5.63
C GLU A 40 3.46 2.34 4.69
N SER A 41 4.75 2.52 4.96
CA SER A 41 5.64 3.29 4.10
C SER A 41 5.91 2.62 2.77
N ILE A 42 5.95 1.28 2.70
CA ILE A 42 6.01 0.55 1.42
C ILE A 42 4.83 0.96 0.53
N ASP A 43 3.61 0.92 1.06
CA ASP A 43 2.41 1.33 0.32
C ASP A 43 2.51 2.80 -0.15
N ARG A 44 3.08 3.69 0.67
CA ARG A 44 3.23 5.11 0.34
C ARG A 44 4.28 5.36 -0.74
N VAL A 45 5.37 4.61 -0.76
CA VAL A 45 6.40 4.72 -1.80
C VAL A 45 5.90 4.18 -3.13
N ILE A 46 5.16 3.05 -3.13
CA ILE A 46 4.63 2.44 -4.35
C ILE A 46 3.44 3.21 -4.91
N ALA A 47 2.44 3.48 -4.06
CA ALA A 47 1.13 3.98 -4.51
C ALA A 47 0.89 5.45 -4.13
N GLY A 48 1.76 6.08 -3.35
CA GLY A 48 1.54 7.42 -2.82
C GLY A 48 0.68 7.46 -1.55
N PRO A 49 0.50 8.66 -0.96
CA PRO A 49 -0.26 8.82 0.27
C PRO A 49 -1.76 8.52 0.06
N GLU A 50 -2.39 8.01 1.12
CA GLU A 50 -3.84 7.79 1.18
C GLU A 50 -4.61 9.12 1.01
N ARG A 51 -5.62 9.10 0.14
CA ARG A 51 -6.54 10.24 -0.07
C ARG A 51 -7.70 10.20 0.92
N LYS A 52 -7.52 10.80 2.10
CA LYS A 52 -8.54 10.85 3.16
C LYS A 52 -9.70 11.83 2.92
N SER A 53 -9.56 12.79 2.00
CA SER A 53 -10.55 13.85 1.77
C SER A 53 -11.69 13.47 0.81
N ARG A 54 -11.55 12.37 0.05
CA ARG A 54 -12.55 11.95 -0.92
C ARG A 54 -13.71 11.27 -0.19
N ARG A 55 -14.88 11.92 -0.16
CA ARG A 55 -16.12 11.26 0.28
C ARG A 55 -16.54 10.27 -0.81
N ILE A 56 -16.51 8.99 -0.48
CA ILE A 56 -16.96 7.89 -1.36
C ILE A 56 -18.30 7.40 -0.84
N SER A 57 -19.31 7.40 -1.71
CA SER A 57 -20.64 6.87 -1.39
C SER A 57 -20.61 5.35 -1.14
N PRO A 58 -21.57 4.77 -0.40
CA PRO A 58 -21.66 3.32 -0.23
C PRO A 58 -21.70 2.57 -1.56
N LYS A 59 -22.36 3.14 -2.59
CA LYS A 59 -22.46 2.52 -3.90
C LYS A 59 -21.13 2.51 -4.64
N GLU A 60 -20.38 3.60 -4.61
CA GLU A 60 -19.05 3.66 -5.21
C GLU A 60 -18.09 2.70 -4.50
N LYS A 61 -18.14 2.60 -3.15
CA LYS A 61 -17.34 1.62 -2.40
C LYS A 61 -17.62 0.19 -2.84
N GLU A 62 -18.89 -0.16 -3.04
CA GLU A 62 -19.30 -1.48 -3.50
C GLU A 62 -18.76 -1.77 -4.91
N VAL A 63 -18.89 -0.81 -5.83
CA VAL A 63 -18.37 -0.94 -7.21
C VAL A 63 -16.86 -1.13 -7.21
N THR A 64 -16.10 -0.31 -6.46
CA THR A 64 -14.65 -0.46 -6.34
C THR A 64 -14.27 -1.79 -5.70
N ALA A 65 -15.01 -2.26 -4.69
CA ALA A 65 -14.76 -3.57 -4.08
C ALA A 65 -14.87 -4.72 -5.10
N TYR A 66 -15.90 -4.71 -5.94
CA TYR A 66 -16.03 -5.71 -7.01
C TYR A 66 -14.92 -5.59 -8.06
N HIS A 67 -14.52 -4.37 -8.43
CA HIS A 67 -13.44 -4.15 -9.39
C HIS A 67 -12.10 -4.73 -8.90
N GLU A 68 -11.67 -4.36 -7.69
CA GLU A 68 -10.41 -4.83 -7.12
C GLU A 68 -10.42 -6.34 -6.84
N THR A 69 -11.57 -6.88 -6.40
CA THR A 69 -11.75 -8.33 -6.20
C THR A 69 -11.68 -9.08 -7.53
N GLY A 70 -12.19 -8.50 -8.61
CA GLY A 70 -12.08 -9.06 -9.96
C GLY A 70 -10.62 -9.23 -10.39
N HIS A 71 -9.80 -8.18 -10.24
CA HIS A 71 -8.35 -8.25 -10.51
C HIS A 71 -7.68 -9.34 -9.68
N ALA A 72 -7.96 -9.37 -8.38
CA ALA A 72 -7.37 -10.34 -7.47
C ALA A 72 -7.76 -11.79 -7.80
N LEU A 73 -9.03 -12.04 -8.14
CA LEU A 73 -9.53 -13.36 -8.48
C LEU A 73 -8.88 -13.87 -9.77
N VAL A 74 -8.86 -13.04 -10.81
CA VAL A 74 -8.24 -13.39 -12.11
C VAL A 74 -6.75 -13.67 -11.93
N ALA A 75 -6.03 -12.80 -11.21
CA ALA A 75 -4.61 -13.00 -10.92
C ALA A 75 -4.36 -14.30 -10.13
N ARG A 76 -5.26 -14.68 -9.21
CA ARG A 76 -5.11 -15.91 -8.42
C ARG A 76 -5.39 -17.20 -9.21
N MET A 77 -6.24 -17.13 -10.23
CA MET A 77 -6.68 -18.30 -11.02
C MET A 77 -5.75 -18.62 -12.19
N LEU A 78 -5.04 -17.62 -12.73
CA LEU A 78 -4.11 -17.84 -13.82
C LEU A 78 -2.78 -18.44 -13.32
N PRO A 79 -2.19 -19.39 -14.06
CA PRO A 79 -0.84 -19.86 -13.76
C PRO A 79 0.20 -18.82 -14.15
N ASN A 80 1.33 -18.78 -13.42
CA ASN A 80 2.49 -17.92 -13.67
C ASN A 80 2.25 -16.40 -13.54
N THR A 81 1.20 -15.98 -12.84
CA THR A 81 0.99 -14.60 -12.42
C THR A 81 1.68 -14.33 -11.08
N ASP A 82 2.06 -13.07 -10.87
CA ASP A 82 2.60 -12.65 -9.57
C ASP A 82 1.55 -12.85 -8.47
N PRO A 83 1.96 -13.34 -7.27
CA PRO A 83 1.03 -13.60 -6.19
C PRO A 83 0.38 -12.30 -5.68
N VAL A 84 -0.92 -12.35 -5.44
CA VAL A 84 -1.65 -11.23 -4.84
C VAL A 84 -1.25 -11.10 -3.36
N HIS A 85 -0.58 -10.00 -3.02
CA HIS A 85 -0.10 -9.74 -1.66
C HIS A 85 -1.09 -8.94 -0.80
N LYS A 86 -1.81 -7.99 -1.42
CA LYS A 86 -2.74 -7.09 -0.73
C LYS A 86 -3.78 -6.55 -1.71
N ILE A 87 -5.01 -6.40 -1.24
CA ILE A 87 -6.12 -5.83 -2.00
C ILE A 87 -6.75 -4.75 -1.13
N SER A 88 -7.05 -3.58 -1.69
CA SER A 88 -7.66 -2.48 -0.96
C SER A 88 -8.54 -1.63 -1.85
N ILE A 89 -9.66 -1.17 -1.32
CA ILE A 89 -10.54 -0.17 -1.95
C ILE A 89 -10.16 1.27 -1.59
N VAL A 90 -9.09 1.44 -0.80
CA VAL A 90 -8.62 2.75 -0.34
C VAL A 90 -7.80 3.39 -1.45
N ALA A 91 -8.28 4.53 -1.95
CA ALA A 91 -7.59 5.28 -2.99
C ALA A 91 -6.25 5.86 -2.49
N ARG A 92 -5.19 5.60 -3.24
CA ARG A 92 -3.83 6.10 -3.01
C ARG A 92 -3.30 6.75 -4.28
N GLY A 93 -2.46 7.79 -4.13
CA GLY A 93 -1.80 8.41 -5.27
C GLY A 93 -2.72 9.25 -6.15
N MET A 94 -2.28 9.54 -7.39
CA MET A 94 -3.00 10.43 -8.31
C MET A 94 -4.04 9.75 -9.20
N ALA A 95 -4.01 8.43 -9.34
CA ALA A 95 -4.97 7.68 -10.15
C ALA A 95 -6.38 7.65 -9.52
#